data_AF-A0A528D4L3-F1
#
_entry.id   AF-A0A528D4L3-F1
#
_cell.length_a   1.000
_cell.length_b   1.000
_cell.length_c   1.000
_cell.angle_alpha   90.00
_cell.angle_beta   90.00
_cell.angle_gamma   90.00
#
_symmetry.space_group_name_H-M   'P 1'
#
loop_
_entity.id
_entity.type
_entity.pdbx_description
1 polymer ?
#
loop_
_entity_poly.entity_id
_entity_poly.type
_entity_poly.pdbx_seq_one_letter_code
_entity_poly.pdbx_strand_id
1 'polypeptide(L)' 'FYDADLLRQRSRRLLGRACWLFSEGRSFVNLGPVNEIEAEARSHQEWIDRSKRFLTQVKSGSGDCFKLLQFGPAR' A
#
# COMPACT_ATOMS: atom_id res chain seq x y z
N PHE A 1 -11.58 13.38 16.43
CA PHE A 1 -10.85 12.10 16.64
C PHE A 1 -10.95 11.12 15.47
N TYR A 2 -11.31 11.57 14.26
CA TYR A 2 -11.36 10.74 13.04
C TYR A 2 -10.09 10.87 12.17
N ASP A 3 -9.23 11.86 12.46
CA ASP A 3 -8.11 12.21 11.59
C ASP A 3 -6.93 11.24 11.65
N ALA A 4 -6.58 10.71 12.82
CA ALA A 4 -5.37 9.89 12.97
C ALA A 4 -5.45 8.57 12.18
N ASP A 5 -6.60 7.89 12.22
CA ASP A 5 -6.78 6.62 11.50
C ASP A 5 -6.97 6.83 10.00
N LEU A 6 -7.63 7.92 9.60
CA LEU A 6 -7.72 8.32 8.19
C LEU A 6 -6.33 8.67 7.63
N LEU A 7 -5.51 9.41 8.38
CA LEU A 7 -4.13 9.72 8.02
C LEU A 7 -3.28 8.45 7.92
N ARG A 8 -3.39 7.52 8.89
CA ARG A 8 -2.70 6.22 8.83
C ARG A 8 -3.10 5.42 7.59
N GLN A 9 -4.39 5.36 7.26
CA GLN A 9 -4.86 4.67 6.06
C GLN A 9 -4.31 5.31 4.78
N ARG A 10 -4.39 6.63 4.65
CA ARG A 10 -3.87 7.37 3.48
C ARG A 10 -2.36 7.22 3.33
N SER A 11 -1.60 7.30 4.43
CA SER A 11 -0.16 7.09 4.44
C SER A 11 0.22 5.67 4.00
N ARG A 12 -0.50 4.64 4.47
CA ARG A 12 -0.27 3.26 4.02
C ARG A 12 -0.61 3.06 2.55
N ARG A 13 -1.70 3.67 2.06
CA ARG A 13 -2.02 3.68 0.62
C ARG A 13 -0.90 4.31 -0.20
N LEU A 14 -0.38 5.45 0.25
CA LEU A 14 0.75 6.12 -0.39
C LEU A 14 2.00 5.22 -0.43
N LEU A 15 2.34 4.57 0.69
CA LEU A 15 3.48 3.65 0.77
C LEU A 15 3.28 2.41 -0.13
N GLY A 16 2.07 1.85 -0.16
CA GLY A 16 1.73 0.73 -1.03
C GLY A 16 1.87 1.10 -2.51
N ARG A 17 1.35 2.27 -2.91
CA ARG A 17 1.53 2.83 -4.26
C ARG A 17 3.01 2.99 -4.58
N ALA A 18 3.77 3.64 -3.69
CA ALA A 18 5.18 3.92 -3.94
C ALA A 18 5.97 2.62 -4.16
N CYS A 19 5.76 1.61 -3.31
CA CYS A 19 6.45 0.34 -3.47
C CYS A 19 6.10 -0.38 -4.77
N TRP A 20 4.82 -0.37 -5.16
CA TRP A 20 4.40 -0.92 -6.46
C TRP A 20 4.97 -0.14 -7.65
N LEU A 21 5.05 1.19 -7.59
CA LEU A 21 5.72 1.95 -8.65
C LEU A 21 7.20 1.58 -8.74
N PHE A 22 7.89 1.44 -7.61
CA PHE A 22 9.31 1.09 -7.60
C PHE A 22 9.60 -0.36 -8.03
N SER A 23 8.67 -1.30 -7.82
CA SER A 23 8.85 -2.69 -8.31
C SER A 23 8.89 -2.80 -9.82
N GLU A 24 8.28 -1.84 -10.52
CA GLU A 24 8.16 -1.84 -11.98
C GLU A 24 9.35 -1.17 -12.68
N GLY A 25 10.33 -0.69 -11.90
CA GLY A 25 11.53 -0.04 -12.42
C GLY A 25 11.19 1.15 -13.32
N ARG A 26 11.92 1.35 -14.41
CA ARG A 26 11.72 2.51 -15.31
C ARG A 26 10.34 2.55 -15.97
N SER A 27 9.61 1.44 -16.01
CA SER A 27 8.28 1.35 -16.63
C SER A 27 7.19 2.04 -15.81
N PHE A 28 7.49 2.46 -14.56
CA PHE A 28 6.49 3.03 -13.65
C PHE A 28 5.75 4.26 -14.22
N VAL A 29 6.40 5.02 -15.10
CA VAL A 29 5.84 6.23 -15.72
C VAL A 29 4.61 5.96 -16.59
N ASN A 30 4.41 4.71 -17.03
CA ASN A 30 3.29 4.31 -17.89
C ASN A 30 2.18 3.60 -17.10
N LEU A 31 2.31 3.46 -15.79
CA LEU A 31 1.37 2.66 -15.01
C LEU A 31 0.15 3.46 -14.59
N GLY A 32 -1.01 2.83 -14.75
CA GLY A 32 -2.28 3.34 -14.25
C GLY A 32 -2.55 2.93 -12.80
N PRO A 33 -3.51 3.60 -12.13
CA PRO A 33 -3.91 3.23 -10.78
C PRO A 33 -4.35 1.76 -10.67
N VAL A 34 -3.96 1.10 -9.58
CA VAL A 34 -4.34 -0.29 -9.28
C VAL A 34 -5.41 -0.31 -8.20
N ASN A 35 -6.55 -0.94 -8.48
CA ASN A 35 -7.72 -0.91 -7.60
C ASN A 35 -7.45 -1.48 -6.21
N GLU A 36 -6.58 -2.49 -6.10
CA GLU A 36 -6.17 -3.14 -4.86
C GLU A 36 -5.45 -2.18 -3.90
N ILE A 37 -4.90 -1.07 -4.41
CA ILE A 37 -4.24 -0.01 -3.62
C ILE A 37 -5.13 1.23 -3.55
N GLU A 38 -5.78 1.61 -4.65
CA GLU A 38 -6.41 2.92 -4.83
C GLU A 38 -7.89 2.98 -4.45
N ALA A 39 -8.58 1.84 -4.37
CA ALA A 39 -9.99 1.83 -4.03
C ALA A 39 -10.22 2.39 -2.63
N GLU A 40 -11.30 3.16 -2.47
CA GLU A 40 -11.77 3.53 -1.15
C GLU A 40 -12.18 2.28 -0.37
N ALA A 41 -11.87 2.29 0.93
CA ALA A 41 -12.26 1.25 1.85
C ALA A 41 -12.93 1.93 3.05
N ARG A 42 -14.02 1.32 3.53
CA ARG A 42 -14.80 1.81 4.67
C ARG A 42 -14.05 1.65 5.99
N SER A 43 -13.03 0.80 6.01
CA SER A 43 -12.14 0.63 7.14
C SER A 43 -10.70 0.36 6.73
N HIS A 44 -9.81 0.58 7.70
CA HIS A 44 -8.41 0.22 7.60
C HIS A 44 -8.19 -1.28 7.33
N GLN A 45 -8.91 -2.14 8.02
CA GLN A 45 -8.79 -3.59 7.88
C GLN A 45 -9.23 -4.05 6.48
N GLU A 46 -10.32 -3.48 5.96
CA GLU A 46 -10.79 -3.75 4.60
C GLU A 46 -9.74 -3.39 3.54
N TRP A 47 -9.07 -2.25 3.70
CA TRP A 47 -7.97 -1.88 2.80
C TRP A 47 -6.78 -2.85 2.91
N ILE A 48 -6.44 -3.29 4.12
CA ILE A 48 -5.38 -4.29 4.33
C ILE A 48 -5.72 -5.60 3.63
N ASP A 49 -6.93 -6.12 3.82
CA ASP A 49 -7.30 -7.43 3.30
C ASP A 49 -7.29 -7.45 1.76
N ARG A 50 -7.72 -6.34 1.13
CA ARG A 50 -7.65 -6.14 -0.32
C ARG A 50 -6.21 -6.01 -0.82
N SER A 51 -5.44 -5.10 -0.23
CA SER A 51 -4.09 -4.78 -0.69
C SER A 51 -3.08 -5.89 -0.40
N LYS A 52 -3.30 -6.71 0.64
CA LYS A 52 -2.38 -7.78 1.06
C LYS A 52 -2.08 -8.77 -0.05
N ARG A 53 -3.10 -9.28 -0.74
CA ARG A 53 -2.89 -10.28 -1.81
C ARG A 53 -2.03 -9.72 -2.93
N PHE A 54 -2.27 -8.47 -3.31
CA PHE A 54 -1.50 -7.78 -4.34
C PHE A 54 -0.08 -7.44 -3.85
N LEU A 55 0.05 -6.70 -2.76
CA LEU A 55 1.34 -6.18 -2.27
C LEU A 55 2.30 -7.25 -1.75
N THR A 56 1.83 -8.46 -1.40
CA THR A 56 2.72 -9.59 -1.06
C THR A 56 3.37 -10.23 -2.29
N GLN A 57 2.76 -10.06 -3.47
CA GLN A 57 3.31 -10.55 -4.74
C GLN A 57 4.28 -9.54 -5.38
N VAL A 58 4.18 -8.28 -4.97
CA VAL A 58 5.00 -7.18 -5.50
C VAL A 58 6.26 -7.00 -4.64
N LYS A 59 7.42 -6.88 -5.30
CA LYS A 59 8.72 -6.73 -4.64
C LYS A 59 9.44 -5.49 -5.16
N SER A 60 9.92 -4.65 -4.26
CA SER A 60 10.84 -3.57 -4.57
C SER A 60 12.17 -3.85 -3.87
N GLY A 61 13.19 -4.21 -4.64
CA GLY A 61 14.47 -4.69 -4.10
C GLY A 61 14.33 -6.05 -3.41
N SER A 62 14.80 -6.17 -2.17
CA SER A 62 14.83 -7.44 -1.40
C SER A 62 13.57 -7.73 -0.58
N GLY A 63 12.62 -6.78 -0.47
CA GLY A 63 11.43 -6.89 0.37
C GLY A 63 10.11 -6.95 -0.42
N ASP A 64 9.12 -7.66 0.12
CA ASP A 64 7.74 -7.54 -0.36
C ASP A 64 7.10 -6.23 0.11
N CYS A 65 6.27 -5.64 -0.75
CA CYS A 65 5.69 -4.33 -0.49
C CYS A 65 4.74 -4.31 0.71
N PHE A 66 4.15 -5.45 1.06
CA PHE A 66 3.24 -5.55 2.20
C PHE A 66 3.99 -5.47 3.54
N LYS A 67 5.20 -6.03 3.65
CA LYS A 67 6.05 -5.92 4.84
C LYS A 67 6.48 -4.50 5.15
N LEU A 68 6.61 -3.63 4.14
CA LEU A 68 6.87 -2.20 4.36
C LEU A 68 5.73 -1.50 5.12
N LEU A 69 4.50 -1.99 4.96
CA LEU A 69 3.33 -1.45 5.66
C LEU A 69 3.22 -1.96 7.11
N GLN A 70 3.99 -2.99 7.47
CA GLN A 70 4.05 -3.55 8.82
C GLN A 70 5.07 -2.86 9.73
N PHE A 71 5.76 -1.81 9.25
CA PHE A 71 6.67 -1.02 10.09
C PHE A 71 5.88 -0.20 11.12
N GLY A 72 5.70 -0.82 12.29
CA GLY A 72 5.25 -0.19 13.53
C GLY A 72 4.02 -0.86 14.12
N PRO A 73 4.14 -1.61 15.24
CA PRO A 73 3.00 -1.71 16.16
C PRO A 73 2.60 -0.28 16.53
N ALA A 74 1.31 0.04 16.41
CA ALA A 74 0.76 1.13 17.19
C ALA A 74 0.98 0.73 18.66
N ARG A 75 1.96 1.35 19.31
CA ARG A 75 2.01 1.36 20.77
C ARG A 75 0.77 2.04 21.31
#